data_AF-A0A7C1F3X8-F1
#
_entry.id   AF-A0A7C1F3X8-F1
#
_cell.length_a   1.000
_cell.length_b   1.000
_cell.length_c   1.000
_cell.angle_alpha   90.00
_cell.angle_beta   90.00
_cell.angle_gamma   90.00
#
_symmetry.space_group_name_H-M   'P 1'
#
loop_
_entity.id
_entity.type
_entity.pdbx_description
1 polymer ?
#
loop_
_entity_poly.entity_id
_entity_poly.type
_entity_poly.pdbx_seq_one_letter_code
_entity_poly.pdbx_strand_id
1 'polypeptide(L)'
;MSEERRLRVAAVIENVPMAVDFVADAARSAGLDDRAVHHCQLVVDEACTNVVEHGYGEDGGDHFIDLICVQDSSQFTMIIEDDSAAFDPTSAPDPDLTSPLADREPGGWGVYFIKKLMDRVNYERVDEHNRLTITKQIPQPPVKPSASTTTSTGTHIPVPPDAIRMKVVDEKTAVIMPEGRLDAIQSKSLALLLGREIAAGHKSLIIDLSDVEYLSSAGMKVLVSAWQRTRDVKGDLILSAVRPRVREVLQIIGLDLVFTLTDTVDGAVARLKQKK
;
A
#
# COMPACT_ATOMS: atom_id res chain seq x y z
N MET A 1 -10.77 12.57 -27.31
CA MET A 1 -11.92 12.75 -26.40
C MET A 1 -11.46 12.25 -25.05
N SER A 2 -11.42 13.10 -24.04
CA SER A 2 -11.10 12.65 -22.68
C SER A 2 -12.26 11.81 -22.16
N GLU A 3 -11.95 10.59 -21.72
CA GLU A 3 -12.95 9.74 -21.08
C GLU A 3 -12.96 10.07 -19.59
N GLU A 4 -14.15 10.26 -19.04
CA GLU A 4 -14.36 10.60 -17.64
C GLU A 4 -15.23 9.51 -16.99
N ARG A 5 -14.75 8.96 -15.88
CA ARG A 5 -15.46 7.97 -15.06
C ARG A 5 -15.58 8.50 -13.64
N ARG A 6 -16.73 8.26 -13.00
CA ARG A 6 -16.99 8.69 -11.62
C ARG A 6 -17.47 7.54 -10.75
N LEU A 7 -17.04 7.53 -9.50
CA LEU A 7 -17.52 6.66 -8.45
C LEU A 7 -17.74 7.49 -7.19
N ARG A 8 -18.88 7.31 -6.52
CA ARG A 8 -19.13 7.85 -5.18
C ARG A 8 -19.29 6.69 -4.22
N VAL A 9 -18.58 6.72 -3.10
CA VAL A 9 -18.67 5.72 -2.03
C VAL A 9 -18.85 6.40 -0.67
N ALA A 10 -19.56 5.74 0.26
CA ALA A 10 -19.60 6.23 1.64
C ALA A 10 -18.19 6.15 2.25
N ALA A 11 -17.83 7.13 3.08
CA ALA A 11 -16.49 7.31 3.65
C ALA A 11 -16.22 6.34 4.82
N VAL A 12 -16.33 5.04 4.55
CA VAL A 12 -16.06 3.95 5.50
C VAL A 12 -15.00 3.00 4.92
N ILE A 13 -14.21 2.37 5.81
CA ILE A 13 -13.02 1.60 5.40
C ILE A 13 -13.38 0.41 4.52
N GLU A 14 -14.57 -0.15 4.69
CA GLU A 14 -15.11 -1.28 3.94
C GLU A 14 -15.32 -0.95 2.45
N ASN A 15 -15.46 0.34 2.11
CA ASN A 15 -15.64 0.78 0.73
C ASN A 15 -14.34 1.14 0.02
N VAL A 16 -13.21 1.25 0.74
CA VAL A 16 -11.91 1.56 0.12
C VAL A 16 -11.52 0.54 -0.95
N PRO A 17 -11.69 -0.79 -0.77
CA PRO A 17 -11.41 -1.76 -1.83
C PRO A 17 -12.18 -1.49 -3.13
N MET A 18 -13.43 -1.01 -3.03
CA MET A 18 -14.24 -0.66 -4.20
C MET A 18 -13.66 0.53 -4.98
N ALA A 19 -13.18 1.56 -4.27
CA ALA A 19 -12.50 2.70 -4.87
C ALA A 19 -11.20 2.27 -5.58
N VAL A 20 -10.43 1.40 -4.93
CA VAL A 20 -9.18 0.83 -5.47
C VAL A 20 -9.43 0.04 -6.76
N ASP A 21 -10.43 -0.85 -6.77
CA ASP A 21 -10.75 -1.67 -7.93
C ASP A 21 -11.31 -0.83 -9.09
N PHE A 22 -12.15 0.17 -8.80
CA PHE A 22 -12.65 1.12 -9.81
C PHE A 22 -11.51 1.86 -10.52
N VAL A 23 -10.53 2.35 -9.76
CA VAL A 23 -9.36 3.04 -10.31
C VAL A 23 -8.49 2.09 -11.11
N ALA A 24 -8.29 0.87 -10.62
CA ALA A 24 -7.50 -0.14 -11.33
C ALA A 24 -8.08 -0.40 -12.73
N ASP A 25 -9.40 -0.55 -12.81
CA ASP A 25 -10.09 -0.77 -14.07
C ASP A 25 -10.02 0.47 -14.98
N ALA A 26 -10.20 1.67 -14.43
CA ALA A 26 -10.06 2.91 -15.19
C ALA A 26 -8.63 3.10 -15.74
N ALA A 27 -7.61 2.85 -14.92
CA ALA A 27 -6.21 2.93 -15.32
C ALA A 27 -5.85 1.91 -16.41
N ARG A 28 -6.34 0.66 -16.31
CA ARG A 28 -6.13 -0.36 -17.36
C ARG A 28 -6.79 0.05 -18.67
N SER A 29 -8.03 0.55 -18.62
CA SER A 29 -8.72 1.08 -19.80
C SER A 29 -8.00 2.28 -20.43
N ALA A 30 -7.27 3.05 -19.64
CA ALA A 30 -6.42 4.15 -20.09
C ALA A 30 -5.13 3.71 -20.79
N GLY A 31 -4.80 2.41 -20.77
CA GLY A 31 -3.56 1.88 -21.34
C GLY A 31 -2.35 2.00 -20.42
N LEU A 32 -2.53 2.21 -19.11
CA LEU A 32 -1.44 2.06 -18.16
C LEU A 32 -0.97 0.61 -18.12
N ASP A 33 0.33 0.42 -17.96
CA ASP A 33 0.88 -0.91 -17.70
C ASP A 33 0.53 -1.39 -16.27
N ASP A 34 0.66 -2.69 -16.02
CA ASP A 34 0.35 -3.31 -14.73
C ASP A 34 1.02 -2.61 -13.54
N ARG A 35 2.22 -2.07 -13.76
CA ARG A 35 3.00 -1.37 -12.73
C ARG A 35 2.35 -0.03 -12.40
N ALA A 36 2.05 0.79 -13.40
CA ALA A 36 1.42 2.09 -13.21
C ALA A 36 -0.01 1.94 -12.66
N VAL A 37 -0.75 0.90 -13.08
CA VAL A 37 -2.03 0.52 -12.47
C VAL A 37 -1.87 0.24 -10.97
N HIS A 38 -0.88 -0.56 -10.59
CA HIS A 38 -0.62 -0.87 -9.19
C HIS A 38 -0.26 0.37 -8.36
N HIS A 39 0.52 1.30 -8.92
CA HIS A 39 0.81 2.58 -8.27
C HIS A 39 -0.46 3.39 -8.01
N CYS A 40 -1.36 3.49 -9.00
CA CYS A 40 -2.65 4.15 -8.83
C CYS A 40 -3.49 3.51 -7.72
N GLN A 41 -3.51 2.17 -7.66
CA GLN A 41 -4.20 1.44 -6.59
C GLN A 41 -3.67 1.79 -5.20
N LEU A 42 -2.35 1.75 -5.00
CA LEU A 42 -1.72 2.07 -3.71
C LEU A 42 -2.02 3.49 -3.25
N VAL A 43 -2.00 4.43 -4.18
CA VAL A 43 -2.18 5.86 -3.86
C VAL A 43 -3.63 6.17 -3.54
N VAL A 44 -4.57 5.54 -4.22
CA VAL A 44 -6.00 5.68 -3.93
C VAL A 44 -6.36 5.00 -2.62
N ASP A 45 -5.82 3.82 -2.34
CA ASP A 45 -5.99 3.14 -1.05
C ASP A 45 -5.53 4.05 0.11
N GLU A 46 -4.32 4.62 -0.02
CA GLU A 46 -3.77 5.52 0.99
C GLU A 46 -4.57 6.82 1.15
N ALA A 47 -4.93 7.47 0.04
CA ALA A 47 -5.67 8.73 0.08
C ALA A 47 -7.07 8.53 0.69
N CYS A 48 -7.79 7.49 0.27
CA CYS A 48 -9.11 7.19 0.81
C CYS A 48 -9.03 6.78 2.29
N THR A 49 -8.06 5.94 2.65
CA THR A 49 -7.86 5.53 4.06
C THR A 49 -7.56 6.75 4.93
N ASN A 50 -6.74 7.71 4.47
CA ASN A 50 -6.48 8.94 5.22
C ASN A 50 -7.74 9.79 5.40
N VAL A 51 -8.57 9.93 4.36
CA VAL A 51 -9.85 10.65 4.47
C VAL A 51 -10.77 9.98 5.50
N VAL A 52 -10.89 8.65 5.47
CA VAL A 52 -11.73 7.91 6.42
C VAL A 52 -11.17 8.00 7.85
N GLU A 53 -9.90 7.63 8.07
CA GLU A 53 -9.32 7.49 9.42
C GLU A 53 -8.94 8.82 10.07
N HIS A 54 -8.54 9.82 9.28
CA HIS A 54 -8.08 11.12 9.80
C HIS A 54 -9.04 12.27 9.49
N GLY A 55 -9.80 12.19 8.39
CA GLY A 55 -10.74 13.23 7.97
C GLY A 55 -12.05 13.17 8.75
N TYR A 56 -12.69 11.99 8.80
CA TYR A 56 -14.01 11.82 9.42
C TYR A 56 -14.00 11.08 10.77
N GLY A 57 -12.99 10.25 11.04
CA GLY A 57 -12.95 9.47 12.28
C GLY A 57 -14.12 8.47 12.38
N GLU A 58 -14.89 8.52 13.48
CA GLU A 58 -16.06 7.63 13.68
C GLU A 58 -17.31 8.05 12.88
N ASP A 59 -17.36 9.28 12.36
CA ASP A 59 -18.54 9.85 11.69
C ASP A 59 -18.59 9.56 10.18
N GLY A 60 -17.63 8.81 9.62
CA GLY A 60 -17.49 8.62 8.15
C GLY A 60 -18.68 7.98 7.43
N GLY A 61 -19.60 7.33 8.16
CA GLY A 61 -20.79 6.68 7.60
C GLY A 61 -21.81 7.64 6.96
N ASP A 62 -21.84 8.89 7.39
CA ASP A 62 -22.76 9.93 6.87
C ASP A 62 -22.13 10.77 5.74
N HIS A 63 -20.83 10.57 5.47
CA HIS A 63 -20.06 11.31 4.47
C HIS A 63 -19.70 10.45 3.26
N PHE A 64 -19.28 11.11 2.18
CA PHE A 64 -18.95 10.45 0.92
C PHE A 64 -17.59 10.89 0.39
N ILE A 65 -16.94 9.97 -0.32
CA ILE A 65 -15.75 10.24 -1.12
C ILE A 65 -16.15 10.11 -2.59
N ASP A 66 -15.85 11.16 -3.36
CA ASP A 66 -16.01 11.18 -4.81
C ASP A 66 -14.68 10.92 -5.50
N LEU A 67 -14.64 9.88 -6.32
CA LEU A 67 -13.51 9.54 -7.18
C LEU A 67 -13.85 9.82 -8.63
N ILE A 68 -13.05 10.67 -9.27
CA ILE A 68 -13.18 11.01 -10.68
C ILE A 68 -11.88 10.60 -11.38
N CYS A 69 -11.99 9.73 -12.38
CA CYS A 69 -10.88 9.35 -13.25
C CYS A 69 -11.05 10.03 -14.61
N VAL A 70 -10.07 10.83 -15.00
CA VAL A 70 -10.01 11.50 -16.31
C VAL A 70 -8.77 11.03 -17.04
N GLN A 71 -8.90 10.68 -18.31
CA GLN A 71 -7.75 10.33 -19.15
C GLN A 71 -7.70 11.20 -20.40
N ASP A 72 -6.48 11.50 -20.84
CA ASP A 72 -6.19 11.97 -22.18
C ASP A 72 -5.13 11.06 -22.84
N SER A 73 -4.61 11.43 -24.01
CA SER A 73 -3.63 10.61 -24.75
C SER A 73 -2.24 10.50 -24.09
N SER A 74 -1.98 11.24 -23.03
CA SER A 74 -0.67 11.37 -22.39
C SER A 74 -0.67 11.11 -20.90
N GLN A 75 -1.82 11.21 -20.23
CA GLN A 75 -1.90 11.08 -18.79
C GLN A 75 -3.25 10.54 -18.32
N PHE A 76 -3.19 9.85 -17.19
CA PHE A 76 -4.32 9.41 -16.40
C PHE A 76 -4.34 10.20 -15.09
N THR A 77 -5.47 10.80 -14.77
CA THR A 77 -5.66 11.66 -13.61
C THR A 77 -6.78 11.12 -12.73
N MET A 78 -6.48 10.98 -11.44
CA MET A 78 -7.44 10.63 -10.40
C MET A 78 -7.68 11.88 -9.56
N ILE A 79 -8.93 12.21 -9.33
CA ILE A 79 -9.36 13.31 -8.47
C ILE A 79 -10.16 12.69 -7.34
N ILE A 80 -9.77 12.98 -6.11
CA ILE A 80 -10.45 12.52 -4.89
C ILE A 80 -11.00 13.77 -4.22
N GLU A 81 -12.32 13.79 -4.02
CA GLU A 81 -13.05 14.88 -3.39
C GLU A 81 -13.78 14.40 -2.13
N ASP A 82 -13.69 15.17 -1.06
CA ASP A 82 -14.30 14.90 0.25
C ASP A 82 -14.59 16.20 1.01
N ASP A 83 -15.52 16.17 1.96
CA ASP A 83 -15.90 17.32 2.81
C ASP A 83 -15.29 17.27 4.22
N SER A 84 -14.24 16.46 4.44
CA SER A 84 -13.57 16.36 5.73
C SER A 84 -12.75 17.61 6.07
N ALA A 85 -12.10 17.64 7.23
CA ALA A 85 -11.21 18.74 7.61
C ALA A 85 -10.11 18.97 6.56
N ALA A 86 -9.73 20.24 6.35
CA ALA A 86 -8.72 20.59 5.36
C ALA A 86 -7.34 20.00 5.74
N PHE A 87 -6.77 19.20 4.85
CA PHE A 87 -5.43 18.66 4.97
C PHE A 87 -4.76 18.66 3.60
N ASP A 88 -3.64 19.38 3.46
CA ASP A 88 -2.86 19.45 2.22
C ASP A 88 -1.72 18.41 2.24
N PRO A 89 -1.84 17.28 1.53
CA PRO A 89 -0.78 16.26 1.49
C PRO A 89 0.49 16.77 0.81
N THR A 90 0.39 17.74 -0.10
CA THR A 90 1.55 18.27 -0.84
C THR A 90 2.50 19.03 0.09
N SER A 91 1.96 19.68 1.12
CA SER A 91 2.71 20.42 2.13
C SER A 91 3.34 19.55 3.23
N ALA A 92 2.86 18.32 3.41
CA ALA A 92 3.35 17.44 4.49
C ALA A 92 4.85 17.15 4.34
N PRO A 93 5.64 17.20 5.43
CA PRO A 93 7.07 16.92 5.36
C PRO A 93 7.33 15.48 4.93
N ASP A 94 8.37 15.28 4.12
CA ASP A 94 8.86 13.94 3.81
C ASP A 94 9.39 13.30 5.11
N PRO A 95 9.14 11.99 5.33
CA PRO A 95 9.73 11.28 6.45
C PRO A 95 11.25 11.25 6.30
N ASP A 96 11.96 11.27 7.43
CA ASP A 96 13.41 11.14 7.40
C ASP A 96 13.79 9.76 6.84
N LEU A 97 14.50 9.74 5.70
CA LEU A 97 14.96 8.51 5.05
C LEU A 97 16.40 8.14 5.43
N THR A 98 17.09 9.01 6.14
CA THR A 98 18.53 8.96 6.40
C THR A 98 18.86 8.46 7.80
N SER A 99 18.05 8.82 8.80
CA SER A 99 18.23 8.29 10.15
C SER A 99 17.87 6.82 10.23
N PRO A 100 18.46 6.05 11.16
CA PRO A 100 17.98 4.72 11.48
C PRO A 100 16.47 4.76 11.74
N LEU A 101 15.70 3.80 11.19
CA LEU A 101 14.24 3.80 11.34
C LEU A 101 13.72 3.71 12.77
N ALA A 102 14.55 3.28 13.72
CA ALA A 102 14.22 3.30 15.13
C ALA A 102 14.02 4.73 15.66
N ASP A 103 14.65 5.71 15.01
CA ASP A 103 14.59 7.14 15.39
C ASP A 103 13.55 7.92 14.57
N ARG A 104 12.82 7.26 13.66
CA ARG A 104 11.84 7.90 12.78
C ARG A 104 10.46 7.94 13.41
N GLU A 105 9.76 9.05 13.24
CA GLU A 105 8.37 9.15 13.68
C GLU A 105 7.47 8.15 12.93
N PRO A 106 6.46 7.55 13.59
CA PRO A 106 5.57 6.56 12.98
C PRO A 106 4.69 7.09 11.83
N GLY A 107 4.63 8.42 11.64
CA GLY A 107 3.75 9.10 10.67
C GLY A 107 4.43 9.54 9.37
N GLY A 108 3.65 10.06 8.42
CA GLY A 108 4.15 10.71 7.19
C GLY A 108 4.46 9.78 6.01
N TRP A 109 4.58 8.47 6.24
CA TRP A 109 4.86 7.48 5.20
C TRP A 109 3.83 7.42 4.08
N GLY A 110 2.56 7.56 4.44
CA GLY A 110 1.44 7.52 3.51
C GLY A 110 1.50 8.58 2.42
N VAL A 111 1.52 9.84 2.85
CA VAL A 111 1.63 11.00 1.97
C VAL A 111 2.93 10.98 1.17
N TYR A 112 4.03 10.50 1.77
CA TYR A 112 5.28 10.26 1.07
C TYR A 112 5.13 9.23 -0.07
N PHE A 113 4.40 8.13 0.14
CA PHE A 113 4.13 7.16 -0.93
C PHE A 113 3.36 7.78 -2.08
N ILE A 114 2.34 8.60 -1.79
CA ILE A 114 1.58 9.34 -2.82
C ILE A 114 2.53 10.20 -3.67
N LYS A 115 3.43 10.95 -3.03
CA LYS A 115 4.40 11.81 -3.73
C LYS A 115 5.44 11.05 -4.55
N LYS A 116 5.85 9.85 -4.10
CA LYS A 116 6.91 9.07 -4.76
C LYS A 116 6.40 8.18 -5.90
N LEU A 117 5.18 7.67 -5.80
CA LEU A 117 4.63 6.74 -6.79
C LEU A 117 4.03 7.45 -8.01
N MET A 118 3.66 8.71 -7.86
CA MET A 118 2.93 9.50 -8.86
C MET A 118 3.80 10.59 -9.47
N ASP A 119 3.42 11.03 -10.66
CA ASP A 119 4.25 11.99 -11.41
C ASP A 119 3.88 13.43 -11.05
N ARG A 120 2.62 13.69 -10.69
CA ARG A 120 2.16 14.97 -10.14
C ARG A 120 1.09 14.74 -9.08
N VAL A 121 1.11 15.59 -8.05
CA VAL A 121 0.12 15.63 -6.98
C VAL A 121 -0.19 17.11 -6.71
N ASN A 122 -1.46 17.48 -6.73
CA ASN A 122 -1.93 18.83 -6.45
C ASN A 122 -3.09 18.76 -5.45
N TYR A 123 -3.13 19.71 -4.54
CA TYR A 123 -4.22 19.87 -3.59
C TYR A 123 -4.82 21.26 -3.71
N GLU A 124 -6.14 21.34 -3.62
CA GLU A 124 -6.87 22.58 -3.45
C GLU A 124 -8.09 22.37 -2.55
N ARG A 125 -8.54 23.43 -1.87
CA ARG A 125 -9.80 23.48 -1.14
C ARG A 125 -10.80 24.27 -1.98
N VAL A 126 -11.90 23.64 -2.40
CA VAL A 126 -12.94 24.23 -3.27
C VAL A 126 -14.29 24.13 -2.57
N ASP A 127 -14.93 25.27 -2.27
CA ASP A 127 -16.28 25.33 -1.66
C ASP A 127 -16.49 24.32 -0.51
N GLU A 128 -15.58 24.35 0.47
CA GLU A 128 -15.52 23.44 1.63
C GLU A 128 -15.16 21.97 1.36
N HIS A 129 -14.74 21.63 0.15
CA HIS A 129 -14.28 20.29 -0.18
C HIS A 129 -12.77 20.25 -0.38
N ASN A 130 -12.12 19.21 0.15
CA ASN A 130 -10.79 18.82 -0.25
C ASN A 130 -10.83 18.29 -1.69
N ARG A 131 -9.86 18.67 -2.51
CA ARG A 131 -9.70 18.13 -3.86
C ARG A 131 -8.24 17.75 -4.08
N LEU A 132 -7.96 16.45 -4.03
CA LEU A 132 -6.64 15.89 -4.28
C LEU A 132 -6.59 15.38 -5.73
N THR A 133 -5.80 16.03 -6.57
CA THR A 133 -5.60 15.66 -7.97
C THR A 133 -4.24 14.98 -8.14
N ILE A 134 -4.26 13.75 -8.65
CA ILE A 134 -3.09 12.88 -8.74
C ILE A 134 -2.96 12.36 -10.16
N THR A 135 -1.79 12.56 -10.78
CA THR A 135 -1.57 12.24 -12.19
C THR A 135 -0.46 11.23 -12.39
N LYS A 136 -0.71 10.28 -13.29
CA LYS A 136 0.26 9.35 -13.85
C LYS A 136 0.37 9.53 -15.36
N GLN A 137 1.58 9.62 -15.88
CA GLN A 137 1.86 9.66 -17.31
C GLN A 137 1.55 8.30 -17.92
N ILE A 138 0.83 8.30 -19.03
CA ILE A 138 0.61 7.12 -19.85
C ILE A 138 1.86 6.95 -20.71
N PRO A 139 2.58 5.81 -20.61
CA PRO A 139 3.73 5.57 -21.46
C PRO A 139 3.33 5.66 -22.94
N GLN A 140 3.88 6.63 -23.67
CA GLN A 140 3.68 6.68 -25.11
C GLN A 140 4.49 5.53 -25.74
N PRO A 141 3.88 4.68 -26.58
CA PRO A 141 4.64 3.63 -27.24
C PRO A 141 5.74 4.26 -28.11
N PRO A 142 6.97 3.71 -28.10
CA PRO A 142 7.98 4.14 -29.07
C PRO A 142 7.44 3.88 -30.48
N VAL A 143 7.43 4.90 -31.34
CA VAL A 143 6.96 4.76 -32.73
C VAL A 143 7.86 3.78 -33.48
N LYS A 144 7.34 2.58 -33.80
CA LYS A 144 7.77 1.70 -34.92
C LYS A 144 6.77 0.55 -35.17
N PRO A 145 6.76 -0.03 -36.39
CA PRO A 145 5.57 -0.63 -36.99
C PRO A 145 5.19 -2.01 -36.41
N SER A 146 3.88 -2.19 -36.25
CA SER A 146 3.09 -3.43 -36.11
C SER A 146 3.86 -4.77 -36.14
N ALA A 147 3.82 -5.50 -35.03
CA ALA A 147 3.40 -6.91 -35.01
C ALA A 147 3.12 -7.45 -33.58
N SER A 148 2.25 -8.44 -33.55
CA SER A 148 1.92 -9.42 -32.50
C SER A 148 1.12 -8.96 -31.27
N THR A 149 -0.19 -9.15 -31.41
CA THR A 149 -1.18 -9.52 -30.39
C THR A 149 -0.65 -10.60 -29.44
N THR A 150 -0.80 -10.39 -28.14
CA THR A 150 -0.97 -11.50 -27.20
C THR A 150 -2.00 -11.07 -26.15
N THR A 151 -3.18 -11.65 -26.27
CA THR A 151 -4.29 -11.50 -25.33
C THR A 151 -3.96 -12.24 -24.04
N SER A 152 -3.98 -11.56 -22.90
CA SER A 152 -4.11 -12.18 -21.59
C SER A 152 -5.40 -11.66 -20.95
N THR A 153 -6.49 -12.35 -21.23
CA THR A 153 -7.75 -12.22 -20.50
C THR A 153 -7.60 -12.98 -19.19
N GLY A 154 -7.37 -12.27 -18.10
CA GLY A 154 -7.51 -12.78 -16.74
C GLY A 154 -8.75 -12.18 -16.10
N THR A 155 -9.87 -12.89 -16.18
CA THR A 155 -11.10 -12.60 -15.44
C THR A 155 -10.83 -12.84 -13.95
N HIS A 156 -10.89 -11.81 -13.09
CA HIS A 156 -10.83 -12.01 -11.64
C HIS A 156 -12.24 -12.21 -11.08
N ILE A 157 -12.52 -13.45 -10.67
CA ILE A 157 -13.70 -13.94 -9.94
C ILE A 157 -13.39 -13.83 -8.42
N PRO A 158 -14.38 -13.65 -7.51
CA PRO A 158 -14.13 -13.26 -6.12
C PRO A 158 -13.46 -14.37 -5.28
N VAL A 159 -12.61 -14.00 -4.31
CA VAL A 159 -11.90 -14.95 -3.44
C VAL A 159 -11.86 -14.46 -1.99
N PRO A 160 -12.51 -15.17 -1.04
CA PRO A 160 -12.06 -15.36 0.34
C PRO A 160 -11.38 -16.75 0.49
N PRO A 161 -10.51 -17.00 1.50
CA PRO A 161 -10.51 -16.43 2.84
C PRO A 161 -9.22 -15.71 3.27
N ASP A 162 -9.43 -14.60 3.98
CA ASP A 162 -8.44 -13.78 4.68
C ASP A 162 -7.83 -14.50 5.90
N ALA A 163 -6.98 -15.50 5.67
CA ALA A 163 -6.29 -16.19 6.75
C ALA A 163 -4.86 -15.64 6.90
N ILE A 164 -4.52 -15.15 8.10
CA ILE A 164 -3.14 -14.96 8.51
C ILE A 164 -2.75 -16.20 9.31
N ARG A 165 -1.93 -17.07 8.72
CA ARG A 165 -1.40 -18.25 9.42
C ARG A 165 -0.20 -17.87 10.27
N MET A 166 0.02 -18.63 11.34
CA MET A 166 1.18 -18.43 12.21
C MET A 166 1.79 -19.76 12.63
N LYS A 167 3.12 -19.78 12.75
CA LYS A 167 3.90 -20.90 13.27
C LYS A 167 4.98 -20.39 14.22
N VAL A 168 4.98 -20.87 15.45
CA VAL A 168 6.08 -20.62 16.39
C VAL A 168 7.26 -21.52 16.03
N VAL A 169 8.46 -20.95 15.90
CA VAL A 169 9.70 -21.68 15.59
C VAL A 169 10.41 -22.07 16.88
N ASP A 170 10.53 -21.13 17.80
CA ASP A 170 11.11 -21.30 19.13
C ASP A 170 10.56 -20.24 20.10
N GLU A 171 10.96 -20.27 21.36
CA GLU A 171 10.50 -19.34 22.42
C GLU A 171 10.67 -17.85 22.08
N LYS A 172 11.53 -17.50 21.11
CA LYS A 172 11.83 -16.12 20.73
C LYS A 172 11.41 -15.77 19.31
N THR A 173 10.95 -16.75 18.52
CA THR A 173 10.81 -16.60 17.07
C THR A 173 9.50 -17.16 16.55
N ALA A 174 8.74 -16.35 15.83
CA ALA A 174 7.52 -16.76 15.14
C ALA A 174 7.56 -16.43 13.64
N VAL A 175 6.92 -17.27 12.83
CA VAL A 175 6.66 -17.03 11.40
C VAL A 175 5.18 -16.70 11.23
N ILE A 176 4.92 -15.61 10.51
CA ILE A 176 3.59 -15.11 10.17
C ILE A 176 3.46 -15.20 8.65
N MET A 177 2.40 -15.82 8.17
CA MET A 177 2.15 -16.13 6.76
C MET A 177 0.78 -15.54 6.38
N PRO A 178 0.70 -14.24 6.06
CA PRO A 178 -0.48 -13.66 5.45
C PRO A 178 -0.72 -14.23 4.03
N GLU A 179 -1.98 -14.37 3.65
CA GLU A 179 -2.40 -14.83 2.33
C GLU A 179 -3.24 -13.75 1.63
N GLY A 180 -3.14 -13.65 0.30
CA GLY A 180 -3.98 -12.77 -0.50
C GLY A 180 -3.51 -11.31 -0.50
N ARG A 181 -4.38 -10.39 -0.08
CA ARG A 181 -4.15 -8.95 -0.15
C ARG A 181 -3.96 -8.36 1.26
N LEU A 182 -2.78 -7.80 1.52
CA LEU A 182 -2.53 -6.97 2.70
C LEU A 182 -3.07 -5.56 2.45
N ASP A 183 -4.40 -5.42 2.44
CA ASP A 183 -5.13 -4.15 2.35
C ASP A 183 -5.37 -3.52 3.73
N ALA A 184 -6.10 -2.40 3.82
CA ALA A 184 -6.39 -1.75 5.10
C ALA A 184 -7.07 -2.65 6.14
N ILE A 185 -7.91 -3.59 5.71
CA ILE A 185 -8.64 -4.50 6.61
C ILE A 185 -7.70 -5.58 7.13
N GLN A 186 -7.02 -6.29 6.24
CA GLN A 186 -6.09 -7.35 6.63
C GLN A 186 -4.90 -6.79 7.42
N SER A 187 -4.48 -5.56 7.12
CA SER A 187 -3.42 -4.86 7.84
C SER A 187 -3.77 -4.63 9.31
N LYS A 188 -5.02 -4.30 9.66
CA LYS A 188 -5.46 -4.17 11.06
C LYS A 188 -5.32 -5.49 11.82
N SER A 189 -5.79 -6.58 11.20
CA SER A 189 -5.66 -7.93 11.76
C SER A 189 -4.19 -8.34 11.94
N LEU A 190 -3.35 -8.05 10.95
CA LEU A 190 -1.91 -8.30 11.02
C LEU A 190 -1.26 -7.49 12.14
N ALA A 191 -1.60 -6.20 12.28
CA ALA A 191 -1.05 -5.33 13.32
C ALA A 191 -1.34 -5.85 14.73
N LEU A 192 -2.59 -6.28 14.97
CA LEU A 192 -3.00 -6.88 16.24
C LEU A 192 -2.22 -8.17 16.53
N LEU A 193 -2.08 -9.04 15.52
CA LEU A 193 -1.32 -10.28 15.66
C LEU A 193 0.15 -10.01 15.97
N LEU A 194 0.83 -9.20 15.16
CA LEU A 194 2.25 -8.87 15.37
C LEU A 194 2.46 -8.23 16.74
N GLY A 195 1.56 -7.33 17.15
CA GLY A 195 1.62 -6.70 18.46
C GLY A 195 1.47 -7.69 19.61
N ARG A 196 0.54 -8.65 19.50
CA ARG A 196 0.34 -9.73 20.47
C ARG A 196 1.57 -10.61 20.59
N GLU A 197 2.18 -11.01 19.48
CA GLU A 197 3.34 -11.91 19.49
C GLU A 197 4.58 -11.24 20.11
N ILE A 198 4.80 -9.96 19.83
CA ILE A 198 5.86 -9.18 20.48
C ILE A 198 5.61 -9.10 21.99
N ALA A 199 4.37 -8.86 22.41
CA ALA A 199 3.99 -8.82 23.82
C ALA A 199 4.10 -10.19 24.51
N ALA A 200 3.90 -11.28 23.77
CA ALA A 200 4.08 -12.66 24.24
C ALA A 200 5.56 -13.05 24.42
N GLY A 201 6.51 -12.20 24.02
CA GLY A 201 7.94 -12.40 24.21
C GLY A 201 8.69 -12.88 22.97
N HIS A 202 7.99 -13.06 21.83
CA HIS A 202 8.65 -13.32 20.55
C HIS A 202 9.42 -12.08 20.11
N LYS A 203 10.75 -12.14 20.25
CA LYS A 203 11.63 -11.01 19.93
C LYS A 203 11.85 -10.87 18.43
N SER A 204 11.92 -11.99 17.72
CA SER A 204 12.17 -12.01 16.28
C SER A 204 10.96 -12.54 15.53
N LEU A 205 10.60 -11.88 14.45
CA LEU A 205 9.45 -12.25 13.62
C LEU A 205 9.91 -12.43 12.18
N ILE A 206 9.36 -13.43 11.50
CA ILE A 206 9.55 -13.66 10.07
C ILE A 206 8.18 -13.52 9.42
N ILE A 207 8.06 -12.64 8.42
CA ILE A 207 6.85 -12.50 7.63
C ILE A 207 7.09 -13.14 6.27
N ASP A 208 6.39 -14.23 6.00
CA ASP A 208 6.39 -14.93 4.72
C ASP A 208 5.39 -14.25 3.78
N LEU A 209 5.89 -13.63 2.72
CA LEU A 209 5.10 -12.90 1.72
C LEU A 209 4.89 -13.69 0.43
N SER A 210 5.14 -15.01 0.44
CA SER A 210 4.99 -15.88 -0.75
C SER A 210 3.57 -15.88 -1.32
N ASP A 211 2.57 -15.91 -0.44
CA ASP A 211 1.14 -15.93 -0.79
C ASP A 211 0.51 -14.52 -0.81
N VAL A 212 1.31 -13.45 -0.65
CA VAL A 212 0.83 -12.06 -0.70
C VAL A 212 0.92 -11.51 -2.12
N GLU A 213 -0.23 -11.21 -2.71
CA GLU A 213 -0.35 -10.73 -4.09
C GLU A 213 -0.34 -9.21 -4.19
N TYR A 214 -0.76 -8.54 -3.12
CA TYR A 214 -0.91 -7.10 -3.01
C TYR A 214 -0.51 -6.63 -1.61
N LEU A 215 0.26 -5.56 -1.53
CA LEU A 215 0.67 -4.93 -0.28
C LEU A 215 0.31 -3.44 -0.33
N SER A 216 -0.69 -3.03 0.44
CA SER A 216 -1.09 -1.63 0.53
C SER A 216 -0.10 -0.78 1.34
N SER A 217 -0.36 0.53 1.35
CA SER A 217 0.32 1.46 2.24
C SER A 217 0.06 1.15 3.73
N ALA A 218 -1.16 0.76 4.09
CA ALA A 218 -1.49 0.32 5.45
C ALA A 218 -0.69 -0.94 5.83
N GLY A 219 -0.57 -1.90 4.92
CA GLY A 219 0.26 -3.08 5.12
C GLY A 219 1.72 -2.71 5.32
N MET A 220 2.23 -1.77 4.51
CA MET A 220 3.58 -1.24 4.67
C MET A 220 3.81 -0.58 6.04
N LYS A 221 2.87 0.27 6.49
CA LYS A 221 2.92 0.91 7.82
C LYS A 221 2.99 -0.15 8.93
N VAL A 222 2.22 -1.23 8.80
CA VAL A 222 2.24 -2.35 9.75
C VAL A 222 3.59 -3.07 9.76
N LEU A 223 4.18 -3.34 8.59
CA LEU A 223 5.52 -3.94 8.50
C LEU A 223 6.59 -3.04 9.14
N VAL A 224 6.56 -1.73 8.85
CA VAL A 224 7.49 -0.75 9.43
C VAL A 224 7.33 -0.65 10.94
N SER A 225 6.09 -0.56 11.43
CA SER A 225 5.79 -0.50 12.87
C SER A 225 6.24 -1.77 13.60
N ALA A 226 5.98 -2.95 13.03
CA ALA A 226 6.43 -4.22 13.61
C ALA A 226 7.96 -4.34 13.63
N TRP A 227 8.64 -3.85 12.60
CA TRP A 227 10.09 -3.80 12.57
C TRP A 227 10.66 -2.89 13.66
N GLN A 228 10.06 -1.72 13.90
CA GLN A 228 10.49 -0.81 14.97
C GLN A 228 10.33 -1.49 16.34
N ARG A 229 9.14 -2.05 16.60
CA ARG A 229 8.81 -2.70 17.88
C ARG A 229 9.63 -3.95 18.17
N THR A 230 9.97 -4.75 17.16
CA THR A 230 10.85 -5.92 17.34
C THR A 230 12.27 -5.49 17.71
N ARG A 231 12.74 -4.34 17.22
CA ARG A 231 14.05 -3.80 17.61
C ARG A 231 14.08 -3.22 19.02
N ASP A 232 13.00 -2.61 19.48
CA ASP A 232 12.89 -2.12 20.87
C ASP A 232 13.11 -3.26 21.89
N VAL A 233 12.68 -4.47 21.55
CA VAL A 233 12.88 -5.68 22.35
C VAL A 233 14.17 -6.45 22.02
N LYS A 234 15.09 -5.82 21.26
CA LYS A 234 16.38 -6.35 20.78
C LYS A 234 16.26 -7.62 19.93
N GLY A 235 15.24 -7.69 19.10
CA GLY A 235 15.10 -8.72 18.06
C GLY A 235 15.18 -8.14 16.66
N ASP A 236 14.52 -8.79 15.70
CA ASP A 236 14.59 -8.45 14.28
C ASP A 236 13.27 -8.83 13.56
N LEU A 237 12.97 -8.14 12.46
CA LEU A 237 11.90 -8.51 11.54
C LEU A 237 12.50 -8.82 10.17
N ILE A 238 12.26 -10.04 9.68
CA ILE A 238 12.72 -10.49 8.36
C ILE A 238 11.52 -10.67 7.44
N LEU A 239 11.58 -10.11 6.24
CA LEU A 239 10.60 -10.37 5.18
C LEU A 239 11.16 -11.49 4.29
N SER A 240 10.39 -12.56 4.14
CA SER A 240 10.77 -13.75 3.41
C SER A 240 9.90 -13.94 2.17
N ALA A 241 10.48 -14.54 1.13
CA ALA A 241 9.78 -14.93 -0.11
C ALA A 241 8.99 -13.78 -0.75
N VAL A 242 9.55 -12.57 -0.74
CA VAL A 242 8.90 -11.37 -1.26
C VAL A 242 8.73 -11.48 -2.78
N ARG A 243 7.47 -11.50 -3.25
CA ARG A 243 7.15 -11.55 -4.68
C ARG A 243 7.71 -10.31 -5.42
N PRO A 244 8.05 -10.42 -6.73
CA PRO A 244 8.65 -9.33 -7.49
C PRO A 244 7.87 -7.99 -7.43
N ARG A 245 6.53 -8.04 -7.53
CA ARG A 245 5.67 -6.85 -7.46
C ARG A 245 5.79 -6.13 -6.10
N VAL A 246 5.80 -6.87 -5.00
CA VAL A 246 5.95 -6.30 -3.65
C VAL A 246 7.36 -5.78 -3.43
N ARG A 247 8.37 -6.50 -3.94
CA ARG A 247 9.78 -6.10 -3.84
C ARG A 247 10.06 -4.80 -4.59
N GLU A 248 9.47 -4.60 -5.76
CA GLU A 248 9.59 -3.37 -6.52
C GLU A 248 9.05 -2.17 -5.74
N VAL A 249 7.88 -2.32 -5.11
CA VAL A 249 7.32 -1.25 -4.27
C VAL A 249 8.27 -0.91 -3.12
N LEU A 250 8.81 -1.91 -2.41
CA LEU A 250 9.81 -1.71 -1.36
C LEU A 250 11.04 -0.95 -1.86
N GLN A 251 11.49 -1.22 -3.08
CA GLN A 251 12.64 -0.54 -3.70
C GLN A 251 12.34 0.91 -4.07
N ILE A 252 11.18 1.17 -4.68
CA ILE A 252 10.78 2.53 -5.08
C ILE A 252 10.72 3.46 -3.87
N ILE A 253 10.22 2.94 -2.74
CA ILE A 253 10.10 3.71 -1.49
C ILE A 253 11.36 3.65 -0.61
N GLY A 254 12.38 2.87 -0.99
CA GLY A 254 13.65 2.74 -0.27
C GLY A 254 13.61 1.89 1.01
N LEU A 255 12.57 1.08 1.20
CA LEU A 255 12.41 0.18 2.35
C LEU A 255 13.09 -1.20 2.14
N ASP A 256 13.57 -1.51 0.94
CA ASP A 256 14.43 -2.69 0.73
C ASP A 256 15.79 -2.56 1.43
N LEU A 257 16.25 -1.34 1.68
CA LEU A 257 17.47 -1.03 2.46
C LEU A 257 17.29 -1.24 3.97
N VAL A 258 16.05 -1.43 4.40
CA VAL A 258 15.61 -1.41 5.79
C VAL A 258 15.35 -2.81 6.29
N PHE A 259 14.52 -3.53 5.54
CA PHE A 259 14.15 -4.89 5.88
C PHE A 259 15.29 -5.83 5.52
N THR A 260 15.52 -6.79 6.40
CA THR A 260 16.28 -7.97 5.96
C THR A 260 15.36 -8.78 5.06
N LEU A 261 15.73 -8.90 3.78
CA LEU A 261 15.02 -9.73 2.81
C LEU A 261 15.71 -11.10 2.66
N THR A 262 14.93 -12.17 2.66
CA THR A 262 15.41 -13.54 2.37
C THR A 262 14.51 -14.23 1.35
N ASP A 263 15.08 -15.16 0.58
CA ASP A 263 14.31 -15.89 -0.44
C ASP A 263 13.38 -16.94 0.18
N THR A 264 13.72 -17.49 1.35
CA THR A 264 12.95 -18.55 2.02
C THR A 264 12.86 -18.36 3.53
N VAL A 265 11.81 -18.91 4.13
CA VAL A 265 11.58 -18.86 5.59
C VAL A 265 12.68 -19.60 6.33
N ASP A 266 13.12 -20.75 5.79
CA ASP A 266 14.23 -21.50 6.37
C ASP A 266 15.54 -20.69 6.35
N GLY A 267 15.78 -19.92 5.30
CA GLY A 267 16.89 -18.97 5.22
C GLY A 267 16.80 -17.86 6.27
N ALA A 268 15.60 -17.32 6.50
CA ALA A 268 15.35 -16.36 7.57
C ALA A 268 15.63 -16.93 8.96
N VAL A 269 15.13 -18.14 9.25
CA VAL A 269 15.36 -18.84 10.52
C VAL A 269 16.85 -19.10 10.73
N ALA A 270 17.56 -19.58 9.71
CA ALA A 270 19.00 -19.83 9.79
C ALA A 270 19.78 -18.54 10.11
N ARG A 271 19.41 -17.42 9.47
CA ARG A 271 20.04 -16.11 9.70
C ARG A 271 19.83 -15.61 11.13
N LEU A 272 18.63 -15.75 11.69
CA LEU A 272 18.36 -15.37 13.08
C LEU A 272 19.17 -16.21 14.08
N LYS A 273 19.39 -17.49 13.79
CA LYS A 273 20.21 -18.37 14.62
C LYS A 273 21.70 -18.02 14.59
N GLN A 274 22.21 -17.49 13.48
CA GLN A 274 23.61 -17.06 13.33
C GLN A 274 23.92 -15.70 14.00
N LYS A 275 22.90 -14.89 14.29
CA LYS A 275 23.02 -13.60 15.00
C LYS A 275 23.05 -13.72 16.53
N LYS A 276 22.84 -14.92 17.09
CA LYS A 276 22.95 -15.21 18.53
C LYS A 276 24.39 -15.48 18.92
#